data_AF-A0A1L8WBM2-F1
#
_entry.id   AF-A0A1L8WBM2-F1
#
_cell.length_a   1.000
_cell.length_b   1.000
_cell.length_c   1.000
_cell.angle_alpha   90.00
_cell.angle_beta   90.00
_cell.angle_gamma   90.00
#
_symmetry.space_group_name_H-M   'P 1'
#
loop_
_entity.id
_entity.type
_entity.pdbx_description
1 polymer ?
#
loop_
_entity_poly.entity_id
_entity_poly.type
_entity_poly.pdbx_seq_one_letter_code
_entity_poly.pdbx_strand_id
1 'polypeptide(L)'
;MGYKTSEAKRKANSEYRKRNKEKERNASYRRTTKLYLLKHATFPELLDFQRYIFERIDEMVNSDQYDSKEKEEFEEVYQELLRKYEGRK
;
A
#
# COMPACT_ATOMS: atom_id res chain seq x y z
N MET A 1 -36.36 -11.23 10.22
CA MET A 1 -34.91 -11.57 10.21
C MET A 1 -34.27 -10.91 11.42
N GLY A 2 -34.00 -11.66 12.48
CA GLY A 2 -33.41 -11.12 13.72
C GLY A 2 -31.98 -10.66 13.47
N TYR A 3 -31.70 -9.38 13.70
CA TYR A 3 -30.36 -8.87 13.55
C TYR A 3 -29.42 -9.54 14.57
N LYS A 4 -28.49 -10.37 14.09
CA LYS A 4 -27.50 -11.11 14.90
C LYS A 4 -26.52 -10.22 15.68
N THR A 5 -26.71 -8.91 15.70
CA THR A 5 -25.89 -7.92 16.39
C THR A 5 -26.78 -6.93 17.13
N SER A 6 -26.62 -6.89 18.46
CA SER A 6 -27.25 -5.89 19.32
C SER A 6 -26.94 -4.46 18.84
N GLU A 7 -27.87 -3.53 19.02
CA GLU A 7 -27.69 -2.11 18.69
C GLU A 7 -26.44 -1.51 19.33
N ALA A 8 -26.08 -1.97 20.54
CA ALA A 8 -24.84 -1.60 21.21
C ALA A 8 -23.60 -1.99 20.39
N LYS A 9 -23.58 -3.20 19.80
CA LYS A 9 -22.47 -3.66 18.93
C LYS A 9 -22.40 -2.86 17.63
N ARG A 10 -23.55 -2.46 17.08
CA ARG A 10 -23.59 -1.61 15.88
C ARG A 10 -23.04 -0.22 16.15
N LYS A 11 -23.44 0.39 17.27
CA LYS A 11 -22.95 1.70 17.70
C LYS A 11 -21.45 1.66 17.96
N ALA A 12 -20.97 0.64 18.68
CA ALA A 12 -19.53 0.42 18.91
C ALA A 12 -18.74 0.25 17.61
N ASN A 13 -19.24 -0.56 16.66
CA ASN A 13 -18.59 -0.73 15.36
C ASN A 13 -18.59 0.56 14.53
N SER A 14 -19.68 1.32 14.55
CA SER A 14 -19.77 2.63 13.88
C SER A 14 -18.75 3.62 14.47
N GLU A 15 -18.64 3.69 15.79
CA GLU A 15 -17.66 4.56 16.46
C GLU A 15 -16.22 4.11 16.23
N TYR A 16 -15.97 2.81 16.17
CA TYR A 16 -14.67 2.26 15.79
C TYR A 16 -14.29 2.66 14.35
N ARG A 17 -15.19 2.46 13.38
CA ARG A 17 -14.99 2.83 11.98
C ARG A 17 -14.77 4.33 11.80
N LYS A 18 -15.51 5.16 12.55
CA LYS A 18 -15.31 6.62 12.52
C LYS A 18 -13.90 6.99 13.02
N ARG A 19 -13.45 6.41 14.13
CA ARG A 19 -12.11 6.64 14.70
C ARG A 19 -10.98 6.08 13.83
N ASN A 20 -11.23 5.00 13.09
CA ASN A 20 -10.22 4.30 12.28
C ASN A 20 -10.42 4.50 10.77
N LYS A 21 -11.24 5.47 10.36
CA LYS A 21 -11.68 5.65 8.97
C LYS A 21 -10.51 5.71 7.98
N GLU A 22 -9.47 6.44 8.34
CA GLU A 22 -8.28 6.60 7.50
C GLU A 22 -7.46 5.30 7.40
N LYS A 23 -7.28 4.60 8.52
CA LYS A 23 -6.59 3.30 8.54
C LYS A 23 -7.34 2.26 7.71
N GLU A 24 -8.67 2.20 7.84
CA GLU A 24 -9.51 1.30 7.04
C GLU A 24 -9.47 1.65 5.55
N ARG A 25 -9.49 2.95 5.22
CA ARG A 25 -9.35 3.44 3.84
C ARG A 25 -8.01 3.00 3.23
N ASN A 26 -6.91 3.23 3.94
CA ASN A 26 -5.57 2.85 3.46
C ASN A 26 -5.44 1.32 3.32
N ALA A 27 -6.03 0.55 4.24
CA ALA A 27 -6.08 -0.91 4.13
C ALA A 27 -6.90 -1.39 2.91
N SER A 28 -8.03 -0.72 2.63
CA SER A 28 -8.86 -1.00 1.47
C SER A 28 -8.11 -0.73 0.16
N TYR A 29 -7.39 0.39 0.06
CA TYR A 29 -6.53 0.69 -1.09
C TYR A 29 -5.46 -0.38 -1.29
N ARG A 30 -4.69 -0.72 -0.25
CA ARG A 30 -3.66 -1.79 -0.33
C ARG A 30 -4.23 -3.11 -0.85
N ARG A 31 -5.38 -3.53 -0.32
CA ARG A 31 -6.03 -4.79 -0.73
C ARG A 31 -6.48 -4.74 -2.19
N THR A 32 -7.10 -3.63 -2.59
CA THR A 32 -7.65 -3.47 -3.95
C THR A 32 -6.54 -3.37 -4.98
N THR A 33 -5.50 -2.56 -4.73
CA THR A 33 -4.32 -2.44 -5.59
C THR A 33 -3.63 -3.79 -5.75
N LYS A 34 -3.40 -4.53 -4.66
CA LYS A 34 -2.82 -5.88 -4.73
C LYS A 34 -3.65 -6.81 -5.61
N LEU A 35 -4.97 -6.83 -5.43
CA LEU A 35 -5.85 -7.69 -6.23
C LEU A 35 -5.80 -7.31 -7.71
N TYR A 36 -5.84 -6.02 -8.00
CA TYR A 36 -5.82 -5.50 -9.36
C TYR A 36 -4.52 -5.84 -10.08
N LEU A 37 -3.36 -5.51 -9.47
CA LEU A 37 -2.04 -5.82 -10.04
C LEU A 37 -1.83 -7.31 -10.31
N LEU A 38 -2.37 -8.20 -9.46
CA LEU A 38 -2.15 -9.64 -9.58
C LEU A 38 -3.12 -10.36 -10.52
N LYS A 39 -4.30 -9.79 -10.81
CA LYS A 39 -5.37 -10.52 -11.51
C LYS A 39 -6.03 -9.79 -12.67
N HIS A 40 -5.91 -8.47 -12.72
CA HIS A 40 -6.73 -7.66 -13.63
C HIS A 40 -5.91 -6.70 -14.48
N ALA A 41 -4.77 -6.22 -13.98
CA ALA A 41 -3.92 -5.29 -14.71
C ALA A 41 -3.42 -5.92 -16.01
N THR A 42 -3.57 -5.17 -17.09
CA THR A 42 -2.99 -5.47 -18.40
C THR A 42 -1.49 -5.18 -18.40
N PHE A 43 -0.78 -5.71 -19.39
CA PHE A 43 0.66 -5.48 -19.50
C PHE A 43 1.05 -3.99 -19.58
N PRO A 44 0.41 -3.14 -20.39
CA PRO A 44 0.70 -1.69 -20.38
C PRO A 44 0.46 -1.03 -19.03
N GLU A 45 -0.65 -1.38 -18.36
CA GLU A 45 -0.95 -0.84 -17.03
C GLU A 45 0.12 -1.25 -16.01
N LEU A 46 0.62 -2.49 -16.07
CA LEU A 46 1.73 -2.93 -15.21
C LEU A 46 3.00 -2.08 -15.42
N LEU A 47 3.31 -1.70 -16.66
CA LEU A 47 4.44 -0.79 -16.94
C LEU A 47 4.20 0.61 -16.38
N ASP A 48 2.98 1.13 -16.49
CA ASP A 48 2.62 2.42 -15.89
C ASP A 48 2.73 2.38 -14.35
N PHE A 49 2.25 1.30 -13.71
CA PHE A 49 2.42 1.12 -12.26
C PHE A 49 3.88 1.04 -11.87
N GLN A 50 4.71 0.37 -12.66
CA GLN A 50 6.14 0.32 -12.41
C GLN A 50 6.75 1.72 -12.45
N ARG A 51 6.39 2.56 -13.42
CA ARG A 51 6.81 3.97 -13.47
C ARG A 51 6.37 4.75 -12.23
N TYR A 52 5.10 4.64 -11.83
CA TYR A 52 4.58 5.34 -10.65
C TYR A 52 5.25 4.89 -9.35
N ILE A 53 5.63 3.61 -9.25
CA ILE A 53 6.38 3.09 -8.10
C ILE A 53 7.75 3.75 -8.04
N PHE A 54 8.46 3.84 -9.17
CA PHE A 54 9.78 4.48 -9.23
C PHE A 54 9.71 5.97 -8.88
N GLU A 55 8.78 6.72 -9.48
CA GLU A 55 8.56 8.13 -9.16
C GLU A 55 8.29 8.33 -7.67
N ARG A 56 7.48 7.46 -7.06
CA ARG A 56 7.16 7.56 -5.63
C ARG A 56 8.34 7.22 -4.73
N ILE A 57 9.19 6.27 -5.12
CA ILE A 57 10.42 5.94 -4.38
C ILE A 57 11.39 7.12 -4.44
N ASP A 58 11.60 7.69 -5.63
CA ASP A 58 12.45 8.87 -5.80
C ASP A 58 11.96 10.05 -4.96
N GLU A 59 10.65 10.31 -4.92
CA GLU A 59 10.06 11.30 -4.03
C GLU A 59 10.39 11.00 -2.56
N MET A 60 10.31 9.74 -2.12
CA MET A 60 10.56 9.37 -0.73
C MET A 60 12.03 9.51 -0.35
N VAL A 61 12.95 9.09 -1.21
CA VAL A 61 14.40 9.24 -0.97
C VAL A 61 14.81 10.72 -0.95
N ASN A 62 14.22 11.55 -1.81
CA ASN A 62 14.52 12.98 -1.89
C ASN A 62 13.69 13.84 -0.92
N SER A 63 12.69 13.27 -0.23
CA SER A 63 11.83 14.00 0.71
C SER A 63 12.57 14.37 1.99
N ASP A 64 12.37 15.59 2.49
CA ASP A 64 12.88 16.04 3.80
C ASP A 64 12.14 15.40 4.99
N GLN A 65 11.12 14.58 4.73
CA GLN A 65 10.32 13.93 5.78
C GLN A 65 11.03 12.75 6.46
N TYR A 66 12.11 12.23 5.85
CA TYR A 66 12.84 11.07 6.34
C TYR A 66 14.27 11.46 6.70
N ASP A 67 14.81 10.86 7.75
CA ASP A 67 16.21 11.09 8.12
C ASP A 67 17.17 10.36 7.17
N SER A 68 18.48 10.66 7.26
CA SER A 68 19.48 10.08 6.37
C SER A 68 19.58 8.56 6.49
N LYS A 69 19.32 8.01 7.68
CA LYS A 69 19.41 6.58 7.93
C LYS A 69 18.20 5.85 7.35
N GLU A 70 17.00 6.41 7.50
CA GLU A 70 15.78 5.87 6.88
C GLU A 70 15.89 5.85 5.35
N LYS A 71 16.50 6.89 4.76
CA LYS A 71 16.75 6.96 3.31
C LYS A 71 17.73 5.87 2.84
N GLU A 72 18.83 5.66 3.56
CA GLU A 72 19.79 4.59 3.28
C GLU A 72 19.10 3.21 3.36
N GLU A 73 18.29 2.97 4.39
CA GLU A 73 17.53 1.72 4.53
C GLU A 73 16.55 1.50 3.37
N PHE A 74 15.85 2.54 2.90
CA PHE A 74 14.95 2.43 1.75
C PHE A 74 15.70 2.08 0.46
N GLU A 75 16.84 2.72 0.22
CA GLU A 75 17.68 2.47 -0.95
C GLU A 75 18.21 1.04 -0.95
N GLU A 76 18.71 0.54 0.19
CA GLU A 76 19.20 -0.84 0.32
C GLU A 76 18.12 -1.87 -0.02
N VAL A 77 16.92 -1.71 0.54
CA VAL A 77 15.78 -2.62 0.27
C VAL A 77 15.37 -2.57 -1.19
N TYR A 78 15.34 -1.38 -1.78
CA TYR A 78 14.98 -1.20 -3.18
C TYR A 78 15.99 -1.87 -4.11
N GLN A 79 17.29 -1.69 -3.86
CA GLN A 79 18.36 -2.34 -4.63
C GLN A 79 18.36 -3.86 -4.48
N GLU A 80 18.07 -4.40 -3.29
CA GLU A 80 17.93 -5.84 -3.10
C GLU A 80 16.77 -6.41 -3.95
N LEU A 81 15.63 -5.71 -3.99
CA LEU A 81 14.50 -6.10 -4.82
C LEU A 81 14.86 -6.09 -6.31
N LEU A 82 15.51 -5.05 -6.80
CA LEU A 82 15.97 -4.98 -8.20
C LEU A 82 16.87 -6.16 -8.54
N ARG A 83 17.92 -6.40 -7.74
CA ARG A 83 18.85 -7.53 -7.94
C ARG A 83 18.13 -8.88 -7.98
N LYS A 84 17.16 -9.09 -7.09
CA LYS A 84 16.39 -10.33 -7.02
C LYS A 84 15.59 -10.61 -8.30
N TYR A 85 15.09 -9.57 -8.96
CA TYR A 85 14.29 -9.72 -10.18
C TYR A 85 15.13 -9.59 -11.46
N GLU A 86 16.25 -8.89 -11.44
CA GLU A 86 17.23 -8.83 -12.54
C GLU A 86 18.06 -10.13 -12.66
N GLY A 87 18.37 -10.78 -11.53
CA GLY A 87 19.12 -12.03 -11.47
C GLY A 87 18.32 -13.28 -11.86
N ARG A 88 17.08 -13.14 -12.33
CA ARG A 88 16.23 -14.24 -12.83
C ARG A 88 16.36 -14.49 -14.34
N LYS A 89 17.41 -13.97 -14.97
CA LYS A 89 17.77 -14.32 -16.35
C LYS A 89 18.23 -15.77 -16.46
#